data_AF-A0A5E4LV42-F1
#
_entry.id   AF-A0A5E4LV42-F1
#
_cell.length_a   1.000
_cell.length_b   1.000
_cell.length_c   1.000
_cell.angle_alpha   90.00
_cell.angle_beta   90.00
_cell.angle_gamma   90.00
#
_symmetry.space_group_name_H-M   'P 1'
#
loop_
_entity.id
_entity.type
_entity.pdbx_description
1 polymer ?
#
loop_
_entity_poly.entity_id
_entity_poly.type
_entity_poly.pdbx_seq_one_letter_code
_entity_poly.pdbx_strand_id
1 'polypeptide(L)'
;MYALSLIMGHLNKDPHDFLQKHGCPKCKNEATSERCRYTTEIFIKKAKKIHGNFYDYSKVNYVTEQIPVEIICPIHRSFWQQPNGHLMNEDCPKCENEKNASRNRKSWQLVLSQMQKKHKEKYTYPNIHSYINTNTPIEICCKTHGIFLQTPESHLAGQGCPRCRESKGERAIANFLEEHGLTFKTQVKFSDCKRKRCLPFDFAVYDTKGNISALIEFQGEQHYRSVKHFGGNKKYIRRLESDRIKQEYCQSHNFFLLTIPYTKMPVLDIVLSQYLS
;
A
#
# COMPACT_ATOMS: atom_id res chain seq x y z
N MET A 1 35.55 66.85 1.20
CA MET A 1 35.83 65.61 1.95
C MET A 1 35.07 65.66 3.26
N TYR A 2 34.21 64.65 3.46
CA TYR A 2 33.46 64.24 4.65
C TYR A 2 32.51 65.21 5.37
N ALA A 3 31.38 64.63 5.77
CA ALA A 3 30.12 65.23 6.10
C ALA A 3 29.74 64.99 7.58
N LEU A 4 28.53 65.47 7.92
CA LEU A 4 27.63 65.03 8.99
C LEU A 4 27.76 65.71 10.36
N SER A 5 26.90 66.72 10.53
CA SER A 5 25.82 66.80 11.53
C SER A 5 25.98 66.08 12.87
N LEU A 6 25.74 66.80 13.97
CA LEU A 6 24.49 66.65 14.74
C LEU A 6 24.32 67.79 15.76
N ILE A 7 23.11 68.33 15.80
CA ILE A 7 22.65 69.42 16.67
C ILE A 7 22.27 68.88 18.05
N MET A 8 22.54 69.70 19.06
CA MET A 8 22.25 69.50 20.48
C MET A 8 20.77 69.69 20.88
N GLY A 9 20.42 69.20 22.08
CA GLY A 9 19.37 69.75 22.94
C GLY A 9 18.21 68.77 23.20
N HIS A 10 17.68 68.58 24.40
CA HIS A 10 17.85 69.24 25.69
C HIS A 10 17.49 68.25 26.81
N LEU A 11 18.27 68.29 27.89
CA LEU A 11 17.91 67.76 29.20
C LEU A 11 16.84 68.66 29.83
N ASN A 12 15.87 68.06 30.50
CA ASN A 12 15.12 68.71 31.58
C ASN A 12 14.57 67.61 32.50
N LYS A 13 15.11 67.50 33.71
CA LYS A 13 14.37 67.68 34.99
C LYS A 13 15.17 67.24 36.22
N ASP A 14 14.70 67.79 37.33
CA ASP A 14 15.32 68.15 38.61
C ASP A 14 15.93 67.05 39.50
N PRO A 15 16.81 67.45 40.45
CA PRO A 15 17.52 66.59 41.37
C PRO A 15 16.82 66.53 42.74
N HIS A 16 15.86 65.62 42.93
CA HIS A 16 15.40 65.30 44.28
C HIS A 16 14.79 63.89 44.38
N ASP A 17 15.63 62.86 44.31
CA ASP A 17 15.26 61.56 44.89
C ASP A 17 16.50 60.75 45.29
N PHE A 18 17.19 61.28 46.30
CA PHE A 18 18.26 60.59 47.01
C PHE A 18 17.62 59.71 48.09
N LEU A 19 17.77 58.38 47.97
CA LEU A 19 17.54 57.31 48.99
C LEU A 19 16.63 56.13 48.57
N GLN A 20 16.73 55.65 47.33
CA GLN A 20 16.47 54.24 47.05
C GLN A 20 17.70 53.60 46.39
N LYS A 21 18.42 52.78 47.17
CA LYS A 21 19.45 51.88 46.65
C LYS A 21 18.79 50.80 45.79
N HIS A 22 18.45 51.13 44.55
CA HIS A 22 18.18 50.13 43.53
C HIS A 22 19.53 49.55 43.09
N GLY A 23 19.79 48.31 43.50
CA GLY A 23 20.95 47.56 43.04
C GLY A 23 20.99 47.46 41.51
N CYS A 24 22.20 47.46 40.95
CA CYS A 24 22.44 47.44 39.50
C CYS A 24 21.67 46.31 38.80
N PRO A 25 20.84 46.61 37.78
CA PRO A 25 20.02 45.61 37.07
C PRO A 25 20.84 44.61 36.24
N LYS A 26 22.14 44.87 36.01
CA LYS A 26 23.04 43.88 35.39
C LYS A 26 23.33 42.72 36.36
N CYS A 27 23.50 43.02 37.65
CA CYS A 27 23.86 42.03 38.66
C CYS A 27 22.67 41.17 39.13
N LYS A 28 21.42 41.64 38.97
CA LYS A 28 20.21 40.86 39.31
C LYS A 28 19.91 39.76 38.27
N ASN A 29 20.36 39.94 37.03
CA ASN A 29 20.05 39.04 35.92
C ASN A 29 21.06 37.90 35.74
N GLU A 30 22.33 38.09 36.10
CA GLU A 30 23.38 37.08 35.90
C GLU A 30 23.20 35.87 36.84
N ALA A 31 22.99 36.11 38.15
CA ALA A 31 22.76 35.04 39.12
C ALA A 31 21.40 34.31 38.98
N THR A 32 20.44 34.94 38.31
CA THR A 32 19.13 34.33 38.01
C THR A 32 19.15 33.55 36.69
N SER A 33 19.99 33.96 35.73
CA SER A 33 20.15 33.30 34.42
C SER A 33 20.82 31.93 34.52
N GLU A 34 21.85 31.78 35.37
CA GLU A 34 22.53 30.49 35.55
C GLU A 34 21.68 29.47 36.32
N ARG A 35 20.79 29.94 37.20
CA ARG A 35 19.85 29.11 37.97
C ARG A 35 18.59 28.70 37.20
N CYS A 36 18.32 29.33 36.06
CA CYS A 36 17.12 29.12 35.22
C CYS A 36 17.43 28.64 33.79
N ARG A 37 18.67 28.21 33.48
CA ARG A 37 18.95 27.53 32.22
C ARG A 37 18.56 26.06 32.32
N TYR A 38 17.56 25.68 31.53
CA TYR A 38 17.26 24.27 31.30
C TYR A 38 18.44 23.66 30.54
N THR A 39 19.27 22.86 31.22
CA THR A 39 20.46 22.26 30.62
C THR A 39 20.14 20.89 30.01
N THR A 40 21.06 20.38 29.19
CA THR A 40 21.00 19.00 28.66
C THR A 40 20.81 17.98 29.79
N GLU A 41 21.48 18.14 30.92
CA GLU A 41 21.36 17.25 32.07
C GLU A 41 19.95 17.29 32.68
N ILE A 42 19.34 18.48 32.77
CA ILE A 42 17.97 18.64 33.27
C ILE A 42 16.97 17.96 32.33
N PHE A 43 17.11 18.15 31.01
CA PHE A 43 16.29 17.46 30.02
C PHE A 43 16.42 15.94 30.15
N ILE A 44 17.65 15.41 30.18
CA ILE A 44 17.90 13.97 30.29
C ILE A 44 17.32 13.42 31.59
N LYS A 45 17.46 14.13 32.72
CA LYS A 45 16.88 13.71 34.00
C LYS A 45 15.36 13.62 33.93
N LYS A 46 14.70 14.58 33.28
CA LYS A 46 13.24 14.54 33.10
C LYS A 46 12.81 13.45 32.13
N ALA A 47 13.52 13.28 31.02
CA ALA A 47 13.25 12.25 30.03
C ALA A 47 13.39 10.84 30.66
N LYS A 48 14.41 10.62 31.49
CA LYS A 48 14.58 9.38 32.27
C LYS A 48 13.49 9.15 33.31
N LYS A 49 12.84 10.20 33.83
CA LYS A 49 11.70 10.05 34.73
C LYS A 49 10.47 9.48 34.02
N ILE A 50 10.32 9.76 32.72
CA ILE A 50 9.17 9.35 31.91
C ILE A 50 9.44 7.99 31.27
N HIS A 51 10.60 7.85 30.61
CA HIS A 51 10.95 6.69 29.78
C HIS A 51 11.90 5.70 30.46
N GLY A 52 12.28 5.95 31.73
CA GLY A 52 13.31 5.17 32.40
C GLY A 52 14.65 5.26 31.67
N ASN A 53 15.37 4.14 31.61
CA ASN A 53 16.61 4.01 30.83
C ASN A 53 16.38 3.42 29.42
N PHE A 54 15.16 3.53 28.87
CA PHE A 54 14.84 2.92 27.59
C PHE A 54 15.55 3.61 26.42
N TYR A 55 15.63 4.95 26.39
CA TYR A 55 16.32 5.68 25.34
C TYR A 55 17.77 6.01 25.73
N ASP A 56 18.65 6.01 24.73
CA ASP A 56 20.00 6.55 24.86
C ASP A 56 20.04 8.01 24.41
N TYR A 57 20.59 8.86 25.28
CA TYR A 57 20.70 10.31 25.12
C TYR A 57 22.15 10.77 24.89
N SER A 58 23.07 9.85 24.57
CA SER A 58 24.50 10.11 24.33
C SER A 58 24.79 11.19 23.30
N LYS A 59 23.83 11.47 22.40
CA LYS A 59 23.93 12.48 21.34
C LYS A 59 23.08 13.73 21.56
N VAL A 60 22.41 13.85 22.71
CA VAL A 60 21.53 14.99 22.97
C VAL A 60 22.36 16.24 23.20
N ASN A 61 22.09 17.28 22.41
CA ASN A 61 22.54 18.64 22.65
C ASN A 61 21.32 19.56 22.78
N TYR A 62 20.88 19.79 24.02
CA TYR A 62 19.67 20.57 24.28
C TYR A 62 19.95 22.08 24.16
N VAL A 63 19.13 22.76 23.37
CA VAL A 63 19.19 24.23 23.22
C VAL A 63 17.90 24.88 23.75
N THR A 64 16.75 24.43 23.25
CA THR A 64 15.42 24.86 23.72
C THR A 64 14.42 23.71 23.59
N GLU A 65 13.22 23.87 24.15
CA GLU A 65 12.16 22.87 24.07
C GLU A 65 11.62 22.62 22.65
N GLN A 66 11.85 23.56 21.73
CA GLN A 66 11.31 23.53 20.36
C GLN A 66 12.31 23.02 19.33
N ILE A 67 13.61 23.05 19.65
CA ILE A 67 14.66 22.59 18.75
C ILE A 67 14.81 21.07 18.92
N PRO A 68 14.60 20.26 17.86
CA PRO A 68 14.73 18.82 17.95
C PRO A 68 16.12 18.37 18.41
N VAL A 69 16.15 17.31 19.21
CA VAL A 69 17.37 16.66 19.67
C VAL A 69 17.47 15.24 19.10
N GLU A 70 18.69 14.74 18.91
CA GLU A 70 18.92 13.36 18.48
C GLU A 70 18.82 12.41 19.68
N ILE A 71 17.83 11.52 19.66
CA ILE A 71 17.59 10.50 20.70
C ILE A 71 17.74 9.13 20.05
N ILE A 72 18.31 8.16 20.76
CA ILE A 72 18.55 6.81 20.25
C ILE A 72 17.52 5.86 20.85
N CYS A 73 16.66 5.30 19.99
CA CYS A 73 15.79 4.19 20.35
C CYS A 73 16.56 2.86 20.21
N PRO A 74 16.55 1.98 21.22
CA PRO A 74 17.20 0.66 21.13
C PRO A 74 16.65 -0.22 20.00
N ILE A 75 15.39 -0.02 19.62
CA ILE A 75 14.68 -0.83 18.63
C ILE A 75 14.83 -0.23 17.23
N HIS A 76 14.71 1.10 17.12
CA HIS A 76 14.52 1.80 15.83
C HIS A 76 15.67 2.73 15.41
N ARG A 77 16.76 2.76 16.21
CA ARG A 77 17.96 3.60 16.05
C ARG A 77 17.69 5.08 16.35
N SER A 78 18.59 5.98 15.94
CA SER A 78 18.45 7.41 16.21
C SER A 78 17.31 8.05 15.44
N PHE A 79 16.68 9.01 16.09
CA PHE A 79 15.59 9.82 15.55
C PHE A 79 15.66 11.23 16.14
N TRP A 80 15.05 12.19 15.46
CA TRP A 80 14.97 13.57 15.89
C TRP A 80 13.56 13.84 16.42
N GLN A 81 13.47 14.37 17.64
CA GLN A 81 12.20 14.74 18.26
C GLN A 81 12.39 16.02 19.08
N GLN A 82 11.34 16.83 19.15
CA GLN A 82 11.35 18.01 20.01
C GLN A 82 11.36 17.57 21.50
N PRO A 83 12.19 18.21 22.35
CA PRO A 83 12.23 17.89 23.77
C PRO A 83 10.87 17.97 24.48
N ASN A 84 10.01 18.94 24.15
CA ASN A 84 8.67 19.03 24.72
C ASN A 84 7.81 17.79 24.38
N GLY A 85 7.74 17.38 23.11
CA GLY A 85 6.99 16.21 22.68
C GLY A 85 7.49 14.93 23.34
N HIS A 86 8.82 14.75 23.38
CA HIS A 86 9.43 13.61 24.07
C HIS A 86 9.07 13.57 25.57
N LEU A 87 9.00 14.73 26.23
CA LEU A 87 8.58 14.87 27.64
C LEU A 87 7.07 14.75 27.85
N MET A 88 6.24 14.76 26.80
CA MET A 88 4.81 14.47 26.87
C MET A 88 4.50 12.98 26.74
N ASN A 89 5.50 12.12 26.94
CA ASN A 89 5.42 10.66 26.81
C ASN A 89 5.16 10.19 25.36
N GLU A 90 5.59 10.99 24.38
CA GLU A 90 5.65 10.54 22.99
C GLU A 90 6.84 9.62 22.80
N ASP A 91 6.59 8.40 22.31
CA ASP A 91 7.64 7.49 21.88
C ASP A 91 8.32 7.96 20.60
N CYS A 92 9.39 7.26 20.21
CA CYS A 92 9.92 7.45 18.87
C CYS A 92 8.83 7.18 17.82
N PRO A 93 8.85 7.87 16.66
CA PRO A 93 7.79 7.77 15.66
C PRO A 93 7.51 6.33 15.18
N LYS A 94 8.52 5.46 15.17
CA LYS A 94 8.35 4.06 14.76
C LYS A 94 7.66 3.22 15.83
N CYS A 95 8.05 3.33 17.10
CA CYS A 95 7.36 2.68 18.22
C CYS A 95 5.89 3.12 18.31
N GLU A 96 5.61 4.42 18.18
CA GLU A 96 4.25 4.95 18.21
C GLU A 96 3.42 4.40 17.03
N ASN A 97 3.99 4.37 15.83
CA ASN A 97 3.34 3.77 14.66
C ASN A 97 3.06 2.27 14.85
N GLU A 98 3.98 1.50 15.45
CA GLU A 98 3.77 0.07 15.74
C GLU A 98 2.68 -0.16 16.79
N LYS A 99 2.63 0.68 17.84
CA LYS A 99 1.56 0.68 18.84
C LYS A 99 0.21 1.04 18.20
N ASN A 100 0.17 2.07 17.35
CA ASN A 100 -1.05 2.45 16.65
C ASN A 100 -1.49 1.40 15.63
N ALA A 101 -0.56 0.78 14.91
CA ALA A 101 -0.87 -0.30 13.99
C ALA A 101 -1.41 -1.54 14.72
N SER A 102 -0.91 -1.86 15.91
CA SER A 102 -1.43 -2.96 16.73
C SER A 102 -2.81 -2.64 17.32
N ARG A 103 -3.01 -1.43 17.86
CA ARG A 103 -4.31 -0.95 18.38
C ARG A 103 -5.39 -0.88 17.29
N ASN A 104 -5.04 -0.42 16.09
CA ASN A 104 -5.98 -0.27 14.96
C ASN A 104 -6.17 -1.56 14.15
N ARG A 105 -5.47 -2.65 14.48
CA ARG A 105 -5.61 -3.92 13.76
C ARG A 105 -7.02 -4.48 14.01
N LYS A 106 -7.80 -4.64 12.94
CA LYS A 106 -9.11 -5.28 13.04
C LYS A 106 -8.97 -6.71 13.55
N SER A 107 -9.77 -7.06 14.55
CA SER A 107 -9.86 -8.44 15.04
C SER A 107 -10.40 -9.37 13.96
N TRP A 108 -10.02 -10.64 14.01
CA TRP A 108 -10.54 -11.63 13.09
C TRP A 108 -12.08 -11.70 13.10
N GLN A 109 -12.70 -11.66 14.28
CA GLN A 109 -14.16 -11.71 14.43
C GLN A 109 -14.85 -10.55 13.69
N LEU A 110 -14.30 -9.34 13.79
CA LEU A 110 -14.81 -8.18 13.06
C LEU A 110 -14.66 -8.38 11.55
N VAL A 111 -13.50 -8.85 11.08
CA VAL A 111 -13.25 -9.12 9.65
C VAL A 111 -14.21 -10.19 9.12
N LEU A 112 -14.37 -11.31 9.83
CA LEU A 112 -15.24 -12.42 9.45
C LEU A 112 -16.70 -11.97 9.32
N SER A 113 -17.21 -11.21 10.30
CA SER A 113 -18.59 -10.71 10.24
C SER A 113 -18.82 -9.78 9.04
N GLN A 114 -17.83 -8.94 8.69
CA GLN A 114 -17.88 -8.07 7.52
C GLN A 114 -17.85 -8.87 6.21
N MET A 115 -17.02 -9.92 6.13
CA MET A 115 -16.93 -10.79 4.95
C MET A 115 -18.21 -11.58 4.73
N GLN A 116 -18.76 -12.18 5.80
CA GLN A 116 -20.04 -12.89 5.76
C GLN A 116 -21.18 -11.96 5.35
N LYS A 117 -21.21 -10.73 5.88
CA LYS A 117 -22.21 -9.72 5.47
C LYS A 117 -22.08 -9.37 3.98
N LYS A 118 -20.85 -9.26 3.47
CA LYS A 118 -20.60 -8.86 2.07
C LYS A 118 -20.91 -9.97 1.06
N HIS A 119 -20.51 -11.21 1.37
CA HIS A 119 -20.59 -12.33 0.44
C HIS A 119 -21.66 -13.37 0.79
N LYS A 120 -22.42 -13.12 1.86
CA LYS A 120 -23.45 -14.03 2.39
C LYS A 120 -22.84 -15.42 2.61
N GLU A 121 -23.53 -16.46 2.16
CA GLU A 121 -23.13 -17.85 2.33
C GLU A 121 -22.23 -18.40 1.21
N LYS A 122 -21.61 -17.53 0.40
CA LYS A 122 -20.83 -18.00 -0.77
C LYS A 122 -19.49 -18.63 -0.41
N TYR A 123 -18.91 -18.25 0.73
CA TYR A 123 -17.57 -18.67 1.15
C TYR A 123 -17.54 -19.18 2.58
N THR A 124 -16.61 -20.08 2.84
CA THR A 124 -16.21 -20.53 4.18
C THR A 124 -14.73 -20.22 4.41
N TYR A 125 -14.33 -20.16 5.68
CA TYR A 125 -13.00 -19.70 6.08
C TYR A 125 -12.37 -20.76 7.00
N PRO A 126 -11.72 -21.79 6.44
CA PRO A 126 -11.31 -22.98 7.19
C PRO A 126 -10.20 -22.67 8.21
N ASN A 127 -9.32 -21.72 7.91
CA ASN A 127 -8.11 -21.47 8.69
C ASN A 127 -8.14 -20.15 9.46
N ILE A 128 -9.05 -20.07 10.45
CA ILE A 128 -9.23 -18.93 11.36
C ILE A 128 -7.94 -18.50 12.07
N HIS A 129 -7.10 -19.46 12.46
CA HIS A 129 -5.88 -19.20 13.24
C HIS A 129 -4.74 -18.59 12.41
N SER A 130 -4.86 -18.55 11.08
CA SER A 130 -3.84 -18.01 10.17
C SER A 130 -3.92 -16.49 9.97
N TYR A 131 -4.95 -15.83 10.52
CA TYR A 131 -5.13 -14.40 10.32
C TYR A 131 -4.11 -13.56 11.10
N ILE A 132 -3.26 -12.84 10.36
CA ILE A 132 -2.28 -11.91 10.92
C ILE A 132 -2.80 -10.46 10.85
N ASN A 133 -3.28 -10.05 9.68
CA ASN A 133 -3.80 -8.72 9.39
C ASN A 133 -4.63 -8.75 8.09
N THR A 134 -5.20 -7.61 7.67
CA THR A 134 -6.06 -7.56 6.48
C THR A 134 -5.34 -7.66 5.13
N ASN A 135 -4.01 -7.56 5.14
CA ASN A 135 -3.18 -7.46 3.94
C ASN A 135 -2.37 -8.74 3.69
N THR A 136 -2.35 -9.66 4.66
CA THR A 136 -1.80 -11.01 4.49
C THR A 136 -2.85 -11.91 3.84
N PRO A 137 -2.53 -12.63 2.75
CA PRO A 137 -3.44 -13.59 2.15
C PRO A 137 -3.87 -14.67 3.13
N ILE A 138 -5.15 -15.01 3.10
CA ILE A 138 -5.74 -16.14 3.84
C ILE A 138 -6.36 -17.12 2.85
N GLU A 139 -6.58 -18.35 3.31
CA GLU A 139 -7.38 -19.32 2.59
C GLU A 139 -8.86 -19.00 2.71
N ILE A 140 -9.51 -18.87 1.56
CA ILE A 140 -10.95 -18.70 1.43
C ILE A 140 -11.45 -19.88 0.61
N CYS A 141 -12.45 -20.58 1.12
CA CYS A 141 -13.07 -21.69 0.41
C CYS A 141 -14.35 -21.22 -0.27
N CYS A 142 -14.38 -21.32 -1.60
CA CYS A 142 -15.58 -21.15 -2.39
C CYS A 142 -16.36 -22.46 -2.39
N LYS A 143 -17.65 -22.41 -2.01
CA LYS A 143 -18.52 -23.60 -1.97
C LYS A 143 -18.56 -24.40 -3.29
N THR A 144 -18.30 -23.76 -4.43
CA THR A 144 -18.35 -24.41 -5.76
C THR A 144 -16.99 -24.73 -6.36
N HIS A 145 -15.92 -24.06 -5.95
CA HIS A 145 -14.60 -24.13 -6.62
C HIS A 145 -13.44 -24.46 -5.68
N GLY A 146 -13.72 -24.67 -4.39
CA GLY A 146 -12.70 -25.02 -3.40
C GLY A 146 -11.88 -23.83 -2.91
N ILE A 147 -10.70 -24.15 -2.36
CA ILE A 147 -9.82 -23.22 -1.65
C ILE A 147 -9.06 -22.33 -2.65
N PHE A 148 -8.96 -21.04 -2.33
CA PHE A 148 -8.10 -20.08 -3.01
C PHE A 148 -7.54 -19.07 -2.01
N LEU A 149 -6.41 -18.43 -2.37
CA LEU A 149 -5.77 -17.41 -1.54
C LEU A 149 -6.22 -16.00 -1.93
N GLN A 150 -6.58 -15.19 -0.94
CA GLN A 150 -6.88 -13.77 -1.13
C GLN A 150 -6.69 -12.99 0.17
N THR A 151 -6.34 -11.71 0.08
CA THR A 151 -6.25 -10.86 1.27
C THR A 151 -7.63 -10.49 1.79
N PRO A 152 -7.81 -10.40 3.12
CA PRO A 152 -9.06 -9.95 3.70
C PRO A 152 -9.55 -8.59 3.17
N GLU A 153 -8.64 -7.64 2.97
CA GLU A 153 -8.95 -6.33 2.41
C GLU A 153 -9.56 -6.43 1.00
N SER A 154 -8.93 -7.19 0.10
CA SER A 154 -9.44 -7.37 -1.27
C SER A 154 -10.77 -8.11 -1.28
N HIS A 155 -10.92 -9.12 -0.43
CA HIS A 155 -12.18 -9.84 -0.29
C HIS A 155 -13.30 -8.93 0.23
N LEU A 156 -13.02 -8.12 1.25
CA LEU A 156 -13.91 -7.09 1.77
C LEU A 156 -14.18 -5.97 0.77
N ALA A 157 -13.32 -5.73 -0.22
CA ALA A 157 -13.60 -4.84 -1.34
C ALA A 157 -14.61 -5.45 -2.34
N GLY A 158 -14.90 -6.75 -2.24
CA GLY A 158 -15.87 -7.47 -3.06
C GLY A 158 -15.24 -8.37 -4.11
N GLN A 159 -13.92 -8.52 -4.08
CA GLN A 159 -13.26 -9.59 -4.82
C GLN A 159 -13.67 -10.94 -4.22
N GLY A 160 -13.63 -11.98 -5.03
CA GLY A 160 -14.06 -13.31 -4.64
C GLY A 160 -13.28 -14.37 -5.40
N CYS A 161 -13.82 -15.57 -5.46
CA CYS A 161 -13.20 -16.68 -6.19
C CYS A 161 -12.97 -16.30 -7.66
N PRO A 162 -11.72 -16.40 -8.17
CA PRO A 162 -11.41 -16.16 -9.58
C PRO A 162 -12.24 -17.04 -10.52
N ARG A 163 -12.40 -18.33 -10.19
CA ARG A 163 -13.20 -19.30 -10.97
C ARG A 163 -14.69 -18.98 -11.04
N CYS A 164 -15.23 -18.25 -10.04
CA CYS A 164 -16.60 -17.74 -10.11
C CYS A 164 -16.78 -16.59 -11.11
N ARG A 165 -15.70 -15.86 -11.44
CA ARG A 165 -15.76 -14.73 -12.38
C ARG A 165 -15.44 -15.17 -13.82
N GLU A 166 -14.83 -16.34 -14.00
CA GLU A 166 -14.60 -16.95 -15.31
C GLU A 166 -15.91 -17.13 -16.09
N SER A 167 -15.84 -16.84 -17.38
CA SER A 167 -16.95 -17.10 -18.29
C SER A 167 -17.23 -18.61 -18.37
N LYS A 168 -18.46 -19.00 -18.76
CA LYS A 168 -18.79 -20.43 -18.96
C LYS A 168 -17.85 -21.10 -19.97
N GLY A 169 -17.36 -20.34 -20.97
CA GLY A 169 -16.44 -20.85 -21.96
C GLY A 169 -15.02 -21.00 -21.46
N GLU A 170 -14.47 -19.98 -20.77
CA GLU A 170 -13.15 -20.10 -20.12
C GLU A 170 -13.11 -21.30 -19.18
N ARG A 171 -14.16 -21.53 -18.38
CA ARG A 171 -14.23 -22.69 -17.49
C ARG A 171 -14.23 -24.01 -18.25
N ALA A 172 -14.95 -24.09 -19.35
CA ALA A 172 -15.01 -25.30 -20.16
C ALA A 172 -13.64 -25.60 -20.81
N ILE A 173 -12.94 -24.57 -21.30
CA ILE A 173 -11.57 -24.70 -21.81
C ILE A 173 -10.63 -25.16 -20.68
N ALA A 174 -10.69 -24.53 -19.51
CA ALA A 174 -9.85 -24.90 -18.37
C ALA A 174 -10.03 -26.36 -17.96
N ASN A 175 -11.29 -26.81 -17.83
CA ASN A 175 -11.60 -28.20 -17.51
C ASN A 175 -11.06 -29.17 -18.57
N PHE A 176 -11.25 -28.86 -19.87
CA PHE A 176 -10.72 -29.68 -20.94
C PHE A 176 -9.19 -29.82 -20.85
N LEU A 177 -8.47 -28.71 -20.63
CA LEU A 177 -7.01 -28.72 -20.52
C LEU A 177 -6.55 -29.54 -19.29
N GLU A 178 -7.26 -29.42 -18.16
CA GLU A 178 -6.99 -30.21 -16.94
C GLU A 178 -7.22 -31.71 -17.18
N GLU A 179 -8.34 -32.10 -17.79
CA GLU A 179 -8.71 -33.49 -18.07
C GLU A 179 -7.72 -34.18 -19.03
N HIS A 180 -7.14 -33.43 -19.97
CA HIS A 180 -6.14 -33.94 -20.92
C HIS A 180 -4.69 -33.83 -20.39
N GLY A 181 -4.50 -33.38 -19.15
CA GLY A 181 -3.17 -33.27 -18.53
C GLY A 181 -2.25 -32.24 -19.17
N LEU A 182 -2.81 -31.24 -19.86
CA LEU A 182 -2.05 -30.19 -20.52
C LEU A 182 -1.59 -29.14 -19.49
N THR A 183 -0.34 -28.71 -19.59
CA THR A 183 0.18 -27.63 -18.71
C THR A 183 -0.26 -26.29 -19.27
N PHE A 184 -0.98 -25.48 -18.50
CA PHE A 184 -1.45 -24.16 -18.95
C PHE A 184 -1.40 -23.09 -17.85
N LYS A 185 -1.45 -21.82 -18.29
CA LYS A 185 -1.66 -20.64 -17.42
C LYS A 185 -2.76 -19.77 -17.98
N THR A 186 -3.53 -19.12 -17.10
CA THR A 186 -4.60 -18.20 -17.48
C THR A 186 -4.12 -16.74 -17.44
N GLN A 187 -4.76 -15.88 -18.25
CA GLN A 187 -4.54 -14.42 -18.28
C GLN A 187 -3.06 -14.00 -18.46
N VAL A 188 -2.31 -14.74 -19.28
CA VAL A 188 -0.87 -14.51 -19.52
C VAL A 188 -0.66 -13.20 -20.27
N LYS A 189 0.32 -12.40 -19.85
CA LYS A 189 0.64 -11.10 -20.45
C LYS A 189 2.09 -11.10 -20.94
N PHE A 190 2.28 -10.49 -22.10
CA PHE A 190 3.61 -10.18 -22.62
C PHE A 190 3.87 -8.68 -22.52
N SER A 191 5.11 -8.32 -22.19
CA SER A 191 5.49 -6.93 -21.87
C SER A 191 5.39 -5.97 -23.07
N ASP A 192 5.52 -6.55 -24.26
CA ASP A 192 5.54 -5.97 -25.59
C ASP A 192 4.18 -6.09 -26.32
N CYS A 193 3.35 -7.09 -26.01
CA CYS A 193 1.96 -7.15 -26.46
C CYS A 193 1.07 -6.16 -25.69
N LYS A 194 1.08 -4.88 -26.11
CA LYS A 194 0.35 -3.80 -25.40
C LYS A 194 -0.32 -2.81 -26.36
N ARG A 195 -1.42 -2.22 -25.87
CA ARG A 195 -2.07 -1.03 -26.48
C ARG A 195 -1.75 0.23 -25.69
N LYS A 196 -2.35 0.34 -24.49
CA LYS A 196 -1.92 1.28 -23.42
C LYS A 196 -1.35 0.54 -22.22
N ARG A 197 -1.81 -0.71 -22.02
CA ARG A 197 -1.34 -1.68 -21.03
C ARG A 197 -1.22 -3.02 -21.74
N CYS A 198 -0.46 -3.94 -21.17
CA CYS A 198 -0.30 -5.30 -21.70
C CYS A 198 -1.66 -5.99 -21.81
N LEU A 199 -1.88 -6.62 -22.97
CA LEU A 199 -3.10 -7.34 -23.28
C LEU A 199 -2.95 -8.78 -22.79
N PRO A 200 -3.81 -9.26 -21.87
CA PRO A 200 -3.76 -10.64 -21.41
C PRO A 200 -4.36 -11.58 -22.43
N PHE A 201 -3.74 -12.73 -22.64
CA PHE A 201 -4.31 -13.88 -23.34
C PHE A 201 -5.10 -14.77 -22.38
N ASP A 202 -6.25 -15.32 -22.79
CA ASP A 202 -7.11 -16.08 -21.87
C ASP A 202 -6.39 -17.32 -21.33
N PHE A 203 -5.75 -18.10 -22.22
CA PHE A 203 -4.90 -19.24 -21.85
C PHE A 203 -3.58 -19.26 -22.64
N ALA A 204 -2.53 -19.76 -22.01
CA ALA A 204 -1.30 -20.21 -22.67
C ALA A 204 -1.05 -21.67 -22.30
N VAL A 205 -0.92 -22.52 -23.31
CA VAL A 205 -0.61 -23.94 -23.18
C VAL A 205 0.88 -24.14 -23.41
N TYR A 206 1.52 -24.94 -22.58
CA TYR A 206 2.95 -25.19 -22.59
C TYR A 206 3.26 -26.63 -22.99
N ASP A 207 4.35 -26.80 -23.73
CA ASP A 207 4.91 -28.12 -24.02
C ASP A 207 5.62 -28.70 -22.78
N THR A 208 6.10 -29.95 -22.88
CA THR A 208 6.85 -30.64 -21.82
C THR A 208 8.19 -29.98 -21.48
N LYS A 209 8.69 -29.09 -22.36
CA LYS A 209 9.92 -28.32 -22.17
C LYS A 209 9.68 -26.94 -21.56
N GLY A 210 8.42 -26.56 -21.33
CA GLY A 210 8.01 -25.27 -20.79
C GLY A 210 7.91 -24.14 -21.82
N ASN A 211 7.98 -24.42 -23.12
CA ASN A 211 7.74 -23.44 -24.18
C ASN A 211 6.25 -23.29 -24.45
N ILE A 212 5.83 -22.12 -24.93
CA ILE A 212 4.42 -21.89 -25.30
C ILE A 212 4.14 -22.65 -26.59
N SER A 213 3.25 -23.64 -26.50
CA SER A 213 2.74 -24.40 -27.63
C SER A 213 1.59 -23.66 -28.33
N ALA A 214 0.65 -23.13 -27.54
CA ALA A 214 -0.53 -22.43 -28.06
C ALA A 214 -1.00 -21.32 -27.12
N LEU A 215 -1.57 -20.26 -27.68
CA LEU A 215 -2.33 -19.23 -26.98
C LEU A 215 -3.81 -19.38 -27.36
N ILE A 216 -4.72 -19.31 -26.40
CA ILE A 216 -6.17 -19.50 -26.63
C ILE A 216 -6.92 -18.24 -26.19
N GLU A 217 -7.88 -17.81 -27.00
CA GLU A 217 -8.81 -16.70 -26.74
C GLU A 217 -10.26 -17.17 -26.86
N PHE A 218 -11.09 -16.93 -25.85
CA PHE A 218 -12.52 -17.23 -25.89
C PHE A 218 -13.35 -15.95 -26.13
N GLN A 219 -13.97 -15.86 -27.29
CA GLN A 219 -14.74 -14.68 -27.70
C GLN A 219 -16.24 -14.85 -27.39
N GLY A 220 -16.69 -14.22 -26.30
CA GLY A 220 -18.10 -14.13 -25.93
C GLY A 220 -18.97 -13.35 -26.94
N GLU A 221 -20.31 -13.45 -26.84
CA GLU A 221 -21.27 -12.71 -27.68
C GLU A 221 -21.04 -11.18 -27.72
N GLN A 222 -20.40 -10.64 -26.69
CA GLN A 222 -20.01 -9.23 -26.59
C GLN A 222 -18.95 -8.81 -27.61
N HIS A 223 -18.29 -9.74 -28.32
CA HIS A 223 -17.46 -9.46 -29.50
C HIS A 223 -18.27 -9.25 -30.79
N TYR A 224 -19.56 -9.61 -30.80
CA TYR A 224 -20.39 -9.62 -32.01
C TYR A 224 -21.52 -8.59 -32.00
N ARG A 225 -21.90 -8.07 -30.83
CA ARG A 225 -22.97 -7.05 -30.71
C ARG A 225 -22.60 -5.94 -29.74
N SER A 226 -22.87 -4.69 -30.13
CA SER A 226 -22.77 -3.53 -29.23
C SER A 226 -23.86 -3.61 -28.17
N VAL A 227 -23.55 -4.14 -26.99
CA VAL A 227 -24.49 -4.11 -25.86
C VAL A 227 -24.55 -2.67 -25.33
N LYS A 228 -25.67 -1.96 -25.55
CA LYS A 228 -25.88 -0.55 -25.11
C LYS A 228 -25.55 -0.33 -23.63
N HIS A 229 -25.65 -1.36 -22.79
CA HIS A 229 -25.40 -1.32 -21.35
C HIS A 229 -23.91 -1.32 -20.93
N PHE A 230 -22.96 -1.56 -21.85
CA PHE A 230 -21.52 -1.70 -21.55
C PHE A 230 -20.63 -0.71 -22.31
N GLY A 231 -21.01 0.55 -22.43
CA GLY A 231 -20.13 1.62 -22.93
C GLY A 231 -20.09 1.83 -24.46
N GLY A 232 -21.08 1.29 -25.18
CA GLY A 232 -21.38 1.60 -26.58
C GLY A 232 -20.26 1.27 -27.59
N ASN A 233 -20.32 1.91 -28.77
CA ASN A 233 -19.41 1.67 -29.91
C ASN A 233 -17.92 1.83 -29.58
N LYS A 234 -17.56 2.69 -28.61
CA LYS A 234 -16.17 2.90 -28.21
C LYS A 234 -15.54 1.66 -27.57
N LYS A 235 -16.29 0.86 -26.81
CA LYS A 235 -15.77 -0.37 -26.19
C LYS A 235 -15.62 -1.50 -27.22
N TYR A 236 -16.54 -1.57 -28.16
CA TYR A 236 -16.49 -2.49 -29.30
C TYR A 236 -15.27 -2.24 -30.19
N ILE A 237 -15.03 -0.99 -30.61
CA ILE A 237 -13.84 -0.63 -31.41
C ILE A 237 -12.54 -0.96 -30.67
N ARG A 238 -12.47 -0.67 -29.36
CA ARG A 238 -11.29 -1.05 -28.54
C ARG A 238 -11.07 -2.55 -28.46
N ARG A 239 -12.14 -3.35 -28.51
CA ARG A 239 -12.07 -4.82 -28.51
C ARG A 239 -11.43 -5.29 -29.82
N LEU A 240 -11.95 -4.82 -30.95
CA LEU A 240 -11.38 -5.09 -32.28
C LEU A 240 -9.90 -4.70 -32.39
N GLU A 241 -9.55 -3.51 -31.89
CA GLU A 241 -8.16 -3.05 -31.87
C GLU A 241 -7.26 -3.97 -31.02
N SER A 242 -7.75 -4.43 -29.88
CA SER A 242 -6.99 -5.34 -29.00
C SER A 242 -6.83 -6.72 -29.64
N ASP A 243 -7.86 -7.23 -30.30
CA ASP A 243 -7.85 -8.52 -30.97
C ASP A 243 -6.85 -8.49 -32.15
N ARG A 244 -6.81 -7.39 -32.92
CA ARG A 244 -5.82 -7.16 -33.98
C ARG A 244 -4.38 -7.17 -33.44
N ILE A 245 -4.11 -6.44 -32.36
CA ILE A 245 -2.77 -6.39 -31.75
C ILE A 245 -2.32 -7.78 -31.31
N LYS A 246 -3.22 -8.57 -30.70
CA LYS A 246 -2.91 -9.95 -30.29
C LYS A 246 -2.59 -10.84 -31.50
N GLN A 247 -3.36 -10.74 -32.58
CA GLN A 247 -3.09 -11.49 -33.80
C GLN A 247 -1.73 -11.14 -34.41
N GLU A 248 -1.41 -9.85 -34.54
CA GLU A 248 -0.12 -9.37 -35.04
C GLU A 248 1.05 -9.80 -34.15
N TYR A 249 0.85 -9.79 -32.83
CA TYR A 249 1.84 -10.25 -31.86
C TYR A 249 2.13 -11.75 -32.02
N CYS A 250 1.09 -12.59 -32.10
CA CYS A 250 1.28 -14.03 -32.31
C CYS A 250 1.95 -14.32 -33.65
N GLN A 251 1.60 -13.60 -34.72
CA GLN A 251 2.22 -13.75 -36.04
C GLN A 251 3.72 -13.39 -36.02
N SER A 252 4.08 -12.25 -35.42
CA SER A 252 5.47 -11.78 -35.37
C SER A 252 6.39 -12.66 -34.50
N HIS A 253 5.84 -13.32 -33.48
CA HIS A 253 6.60 -14.20 -32.57
C HIS A 253 6.43 -15.69 -32.89
N ASN A 254 5.72 -16.01 -33.99
CA ASN A 254 5.44 -17.37 -34.42
C ASN A 254 4.72 -18.22 -33.35
N PHE A 255 3.81 -17.60 -32.59
CA PHE A 255 2.92 -18.31 -31.66
C PHE A 255 1.66 -18.78 -32.37
N PHE A 256 1.25 -20.02 -32.09
CA PHE A 256 -0.04 -20.52 -32.53
C PHE A 256 -1.16 -19.88 -31.69
N LEU A 257 -2.11 -19.20 -32.34
CA LEU A 257 -3.26 -18.54 -31.69
C LEU A 257 -4.57 -19.23 -32.08
N LEU A 258 -5.24 -19.83 -31.09
CA LEU A 258 -6.56 -20.44 -31.24
C LEU A 258 -7.65 -19.50 -30.70
N THR A 259 -8.45 -18.95 -31.59
CA THR A 259 -9.59 -18.09 -31.22
C THR A 259 -10.89 -18.88 -31.30
N ILE A 260 -11.59 -19.02 -30.17
CA ILE A 260 -12.81 -19.82 -30.04
C ILE A 260 -14.01 -18.90 -29.80
N PRO A 261 -14.95 -18.79 -30.76
CA PRO A 261 -16.16 -18.00 -30.57
C PRO A 261 -17.17 -18.74 -29.69
N TYR A 262 -18.02 -17.98 -28.98
CA TYR A 262 -19.05 -18.54 -28.10
C TYR A 262 -20.03 -19.49 -28.79
N THR A 263 -20.21 -19.37 -30.11
CA THR A 263 -21.04 -20.26 -30.92
C THR A 263 -20.49 -21.68 -31.01
N LYS A 264 -19.20 -21.88 -30.75
CA LYS A 264 -18.53 -23.18 -30.74
C LYS A 264 -18.60 -23.88 -29.38
N MET A 265 -19.23 -23.28 -28.37
CA MET A 265 -19.43 -23.90 -27.06
C MET A 265 -20.00 -25.33 -27.10
N PRO A 266 -21.01 -25.67 -27.94
CA PRO A 266 -21.57 -27.03 -27.98
C PRO A 266 -20.61 -28.10 -28.52
N VAL A 267 -19.54 -27.69 -29.21
CA VAL A 267 -18.57 -28.58 -29.87
C VAL A 267 -17.14 -28.24 -29.44
N LEU A 268 -17.00 -27.65 -28.25
CA LEU A 268 -15.73 -27.10 -27.77
C LEU A 268 -14.65 -28.17 -27.69
N ASP A 269 -14.98 -29.35 -27.16
CA ASP A 269 -14.04 -30.45 -26.98
C ASP A 269 -13.49 -30.93 -28.32
N ILE A 270 -14.34 -31.00 -29.35
CA ILE A 270 -13.93 -31.39 -30.72
C ILE A 270 -12.94 -30.36 -31.28
N VAL A 271 -13.23 -29.07 -31.10
CA VAL A 271 -12.35 -27.98 -31.56
C VAL A 271 -11.02 -28.07 -30.83
N LEU A 272 -11.00 -28.17 -29.51
CA LEU A 272 -9.77 -28.22 -28.73
C LEU A 272 -8.94 -29.46 -29.07
N SER A 273 -9.56 -30.64 -29.20
CA SER A 273 -8.89 -31.87 -29.59
C SER A 273 -8.25 -31.79 -30.97
N GLN A 274 -8.84 -31.08 -31.93
CA GLN A 274 -8.27 -30.93 -33.27
C GLN A 274 -6.97 -30.12 -33.30
N TYR A 275 -6.77 -29.20 -32.35
CA TYR A 275 -5.65 -28.25 -32.37
C TYR A 275 -4.61 -28.48 -31.29
N LEU A 276 -4.94 -29.23 -30.24
CA LEU A 276 -4.07 -29.45 -29.06
C LEU A 276 -3.64 -30.91 -28.88
N SER A 277 -3.99 -31.80 -29.81
CA SER A 277 -3.53 -33.19 -29.84
C SER A 277 -2.16 -33.36 -30.48
#